data_AF-A0A920P528-F1
#
_entry.id   AF-A0A920P528-F1
#
_cell.length_a   1.000
_cell.length_b   1.000
_cell.length_c   1.000
_cell.angle_alpha   90.00
_cell.angle_beta   90.00
_cell.angle_gamma   90.00
#
_symmetry.space_group_name_H-M   'P 1'
#
loop_
_entity.id
_entity.type
_entity.pdbx_description
1 polymer ?
#
loop_
_entity_poly.entity_id
_entity_poly.type
_entity_poly.pdbx_seq_one_letter_code
_entity_poly.pdbx_strand_id
1 'polypeptide(L)'
;MDGRVIDAVTLITKSGFTFVFDRVTGEPVWPIEERPVSVSDVPGERTAPTQPFPTKPAPFARQGFTLDDVIDFTPEIEAEAIELLGSYRLGPLFTPPSLEGTVTMPSATGAAGWGGAAFDPRTNVLYIPSKDRPLVHQLVEPEPGTADADYVQRLRGLTVSGLPILKPPYGTLTAIDLNSGEHLWQIPLGDQPGIRNHPMLAGVELPQLGRMGNAGPLITAGGLVFLSGYNPQLYAVHSETGETIWEGDLLGNEGTANPMTYETSDGQQFIVIGVTGSNSDRGLIAFALPNS
;
A
#
# COMPACT_ATOMS: atom_id res chain seq x y z
N MET A 1 26.70 -0.83 -3.54
CA MET A 1 26.89 0.59 -3.93
C MET A 1 28.34 0.86 -4.23
N ASP A 2 28.64 1.59 -5.30
CA ASP A 2 30.01 2.00 -5.65
C ASP A 2 31.04 0.86 -5.62
N GLY A 3 30.61 -0.34 -6.02
CA GLY A 3 31.42 -1.57 -6.01
C GLY A 3 31.57 -2.26 -4.64
N ARG A 4 31.03 -1.69 -3.56
CA ARG A 4 31.03 -2.28 -2.21
C ARG A 4 29.75 -3.09 -1.94
N VAL A 5 29.95 -4.28 -1.39
CA VAL A 5 28.89 -5.11 -0.78
C VAL A 5 28.60 -4.56 0.62
N ILE A 6 27.33 -4.33 0.90
CA ILE A 6 26.84 -3.81 2.17
C ILE A 6 25.88 -4.84 2.75
N ASP A 7 26.15 -5.22 4.00
CA ASP A 7 25.26 -6.04 4.80
C ASP A 7 24.10 -5.16 5.27
N ALA A 8 23.01 -5.13 4.51
CA ALA A 8 21.92 -4.16 4.72
C ALA A 8 20.73 -4.73 5.52
N VAL A 9 20.03 -3.84 6.24
CA VAL A 9 18.66 -4.04 6.72
C VAL A 9 17.75 -3.02 6.04
N THR A 10 16.62 -3.50 5.51
CA THR A 10 15.64 -2.67 4.81
C THR A 10 14.32 -2.65 5.56
N LEU A 11 13.79 -1.46 5.83
CA LEU A 11 12.55 -1.22 6.55
C LEU A 11 11.57 -0.45 5.65
N ILE A 12 10.49 -1.12 5.26
CA ILE A 12 9.34 -0.47 4.62
C ILE A 12 8.38 0.07 5.68
N THR A 13 7.82 1.25 5.44
CA THR A 13 7.07 1.98 6.47
C THR A 13 5.63 2.25 6.07
N LYS A 14 4.78 2.49 7.07
CA LYS A 14 3.38 2.92 6.85
C LYS A 14 3.29 4.28 6.15
N SER A 15 4.31 5.11 6.22
CA SER A 15 4.40 6.39 5.49
C SER A 15 4.79 6.23 4.02
N GLY A 16 5.04 5.01 3.52
CA GLY A 16 5.37 4.80 2.11
C GLY A 16 6.84 4.96 1.75
N PHE A 17 7.72 5.05 2.76
CA PHE A 17 9.17 5.10 2.58
C PHE A 17 9.82 3.73 2.81
N THR A 18 10.95 3.54 2.13
CA THR A 18 11.89 2.45 2.38
C THR A 18 13.17 3.03 2.98
N PHE A 19 13.46 2.70 4.23
CA PHE A 19 14.72 3.04 4.89
C PHE A 19 15.68 1.88 4.78
N VAL A 20 16.96 2.17 4.47
CA VAL A 20 17.98 1.13 4.33
C VAL A 20 19.21 1.53 5.13
N PHE A 21 19.68 0.63 5.98
CA PHE A 21 20.81 0.84 6.87
C PHE A 21 21.83 -0.27 6.71
N ASP A 22 23.11 0.02 6.95
CA ASP A 22 24.07 -1.02 7.26
C ASP A 22 23.65 -1.70 8.57
N ARG A 23 23.43 -3.01 8.51
CA ARG A 23 22.84 -3.78 9.63
C ARG A 23 23.74 -3.87 10.85
N VAL A 24 25.04 -3.59 10.71
CA VAL A 24 26.03 -3.69 11.78
C VAL A 24 26.18 -2.34 12.48
N THR A 25 26.30 -1.27 11.71
CA THR A 25 26.56 0.08 12.22
C THR A 25 25.29 0.88 12.50
N GLY A 26 24.19 0.57 11.80
CA GLY A 26 22.98 1.38 11.79
C GLY A 26 23.10 2.65 10.95
N GLU A 27 24.22 2.89 10.27
CA GLU A 27 24.38 4.03 9.37
C GLU A 27 23.47 3.88 8.15
N PRO A 28 22.82 4.96 7.71
CA PRO A 28 21.93 4.90 6.57
C PRO A 28 22.75 4.70 5.27
N VAL A 29 22.28 3.80 4.41
CA VAL A 29 22.98 3.49 3.16
C VAL A 29 22.83 4.64 2.16
N TRP A 30 21.67 5.29 2.14
CA TRP A 30 21.44 6.57 1.44
C TRP A 30 21.14 7.67 2.45
N PRO A 31 21.47 8.95 2.15
CA PRO A 31 21.16 10.06 3.04
C PRO A 31 19.70 10.09 3.48
N ILE A 32 19.47 10.39 4.75
CA ILE A 32 18.15 10.70 5.31
C ILE A 32 18.18 12.17 5.71
N GLU A 33 17.28 12.96 5.14
CA GLU A 33 17.22 14.40 5.35
C GLU A 33 16.10 14.74 6.34
N GLU A 34 16.42 15.54 7.36
CA GLU A 34 15.42 16.19 8.18
C GLU A 34 14.81 17.35 7.38
N ARG A 35 13.53 17.25 7.04
CA ARG A 35 12.82 18.30 6.28
C ARG A 35 11.74 18.93 7.14
N PRO A 36 11.54 20.26 7.05
CA PRO A 36 10.42 20.93 7.70
C PRO A 36 9.08 20.34 7.29
N VAL A 37 8.18 20.16 8.24
CA VAL A 37 6.79 19.73 8.02
C VAL A 37 5.84 20.64 8.77
N SER A 38 4.55 20.56 8.44
CA SER A 38 3.51 21.30 9.15
C SER A 38 3.45 20.90 10.63
N VAL A 39 3.50 21.88 11.52
CA VAL A 39 3.35 21.69 12.97
C VAL A 39 1.87 21.75 13.32
N SER A 40 1.44 20.89 14.24
CA SER A 40 0.06 20.88 14.72
C SER A 40 -0.33 22.19 15.39
N ASP A 41 -1.56 22.60 15.11
CA ASP A 41 -2.29 23.72 15.73
C ASP A 41 -3.31 23.25 16.78
N VAL A 42 -3.40 21.94 17.04
CA VAL A 42 -4.29 21.37 18.05
C VAL A 42 -3.78 21.73 19.44
N PRO A 43 -4.60 22.34 20.32
CA PRO A 43 -4.19 22.71 21.66
C PRO A 43 -3.57 21.54 22.44
N GLY A 44 -2.42 21.77 23.07
CA GLY A 44 -1.72 20.74 23.86
C GLY A 44 -0.90 19.75 23.04
N GLU A 45 -1.14 19.60 21.72
CA GLU A 45 -0.35 18.73 20.87
C GLU A 45 1.06 19.30 20.66
N ARG A 46 2.08 18.42 20.74
CA ARG A 46 3.47 18.77 20.49
C ARG A 46 4.00 17.88 19.37
N THR A 47 4.16 18.46 18.20
CA THR A 47 4.71 17.78 17.02
C THR A 47 6.13 18.28 16.74
N ALA A 48 6.96 17.42 16.13
CA ALA A 48 8.30 17.82 15.72
C ALA A 48 8.21 18.77 14.50
N PRO A 49 9.06 19.81 14.41
CA PRO A 49 9.06 20.74 13.28
C PRO A 49 9.66 20.14 12.01
N THR A 50 10.37 19.01 12.11
CA THR A 50 10.96 18.28 11.00
C THR A 50 10.61 16.80 11.08
N GLN A 51 10.73 16.11 9.95
CA GLN A 51 10.61 14.66 9.85
C GLN A 51 11.74 14.10 8.97
N PRO A 52 12.11 12.83 9.13
CA PRO A 52 13.12 12.18 8.29
C PRO A 52 12.54 11.77 6.93
N PHE A 53 13.24 12.13 5.86
CA PHE A 53 12.95 11.73 4.49
C PHE A 53 14.16 10.98 3.91
N PRO A 54 14.07 9.66 3.65
CA PRO A 54 15.13 8.98 2.94
C PRO A 54 15.19 9.50 1.50
N THR A 55 16.41 9.78 1.03
CA THR A 55 16.63 10.27 -0.34
C THR A 55 16.45 9.15 -1.37
N LYS A 56 16.69 7.90 -0.98
CA LYS A 56 16.47 6.70 -1.78
C LYS A 56 16.12 5.49 -0.89
N PRO A 57 15.38 4.51 -1.43
CA PRO A 57 14.61 4.57 -2.69
C PRO A 57 13.54 5.67 -2.69
N ALA A 58 13.02 6.02 -3.87
CA ALA A 58 11.85 6.89 -3.95
C ALA A 58 10.66 6.26 -3.19
N PRO A 59 9.77 7.05 -2.57
CA PRO A 59 8.60 6.51 -1.88
C PRO A 59 7.73 5.65 -2.79
N PHE A 60 7.28 4.50 -2.30
CA PHE A 60 6.49 3.51 -3.04
C PHE A 60 4.97 3.74 -2.97
N ALA A 61 4.55 4.83 -2.32
CA ALA A 61 3.15 5.24 -2.19
C ALA A 61 3.05 6.77 -2.18
N ARG A 62 1.85 7.29 -2.46
CA ARG A 62 1.60 8.74 -2.50
C ARG A 62 1.95 9.42 -1.17
N GLN A 63 2.49 10.63 -1.25
CA GLN A 63 3.12 11.37 -0.15
C GLN A 63 2.38 12.68 0.18
N GLY A 64 1.10 12.57 0.50
CA GLY A 64 0.18 13.68 0.69
C GLY A 64 -1.06 13.54 -0.18
N PHE A 65 -2.02 14.44 0.01
CA PHE A 65 -3.25 14.49 -0.79
C PHE A 65 -3.51 15.93 -1.22
N THR A 66 -3.70 16.12 -2.51
CA THR A 66 -3.97 17.40 -3.16
C THR A 66 -5.20 17.31 -4.06
N LEU A 67 -5.65 18.44 -4.61
CA LEU A 67 -6.75 18.42 -5.58
C LEU A 67 -6.39 17.65 -6.85
N ASP A 68 -5.11 17.53 -7.20
CA ASP A 68 -4.66 16.74 -8.35
C ASP A 68 -4.85 15.22 -8.15
N ASP A 69 -5.06 14.76 -6.91
CA ASP A 69 -5.31 13.37 -6.58
C ASP A 69 -6.81 13.01 -6.64
N VAL A 70 -7.69 14.01 -6.75
CA VAL A 70 -9.14 13.84 -6.69
C VAL A 70 -9.65 13.07 -7.90
N ILE A 71 -10.61 12.17 -7.65
CA ILE A 71 -11.33 11.44 -8.71
C ILE A 71 -11.94 12.41 -9.73
N ASP A 72 -11.64 12.16 -11.00
CA ASP A 72 -11.92 13.04 -12.13
C ASP A 72 -12.56 12.29 -13.32
N PHE A 73 -13.19 11.14 -13.05
CA PHE A 73 -13.80 10.32 -14.10
C PHE A 73 -14.93 11.03 -14.87
N THR A 74 -15.66 11.93 -14.21
CA THR A 74 -16.57 12.88 -14.87
C THR A 74 -16.52 14.25 -14.19
N PRO A 75 -16.86 15.34 -14.89
CA PRO A 75 -16.90 16.68 -14.30
C PRO A 75 -17.84 16.79 -13.09
N GLU A 76 -18.96 16.06 -13.09
CA GLU A 76 -19.93 16.08 -11.99
C GLU A 76 -19.36 15.42 -10.73
N ILE A 77 -18.68 14.28 -10.89
CA ILE A 77 -18.01 13.57 -9.79
C ILE A 77 -16.87 14.41 -9.22
N GLU A 78 -16.06 15.02 -10.09
CA GLU A 78 -14.95 15.88 -9.68
C GLU A 78 -15.46 17.09 -8.89
N ALA A 79 -16.52 17.75 -9.36
CA ALA A 79 -17.10 18.91 -8.68
C ALA A 79 -17.65 18.56 -7.29
N GLU A 80 -18.42 17.47 -7.17
CA GLU A 80 -18.95 16.99 -5.88
C GLU A 80 -17.79 16.61 -4.92
N ALA A 81 -16.72 16.00 -5.45
CA ALA A 81 -15.54 15.64 -4.68
C ALA A 81 -14.80 16.87 -4.14
N ILE A 82 -14.57 17.89 -4.98
CA ILE A 82 -13.93 19.14 -4.58
C ILE A 82 -14.77 19.89 -3.54
N GLU A 83 -16.10 19.93 -3.71
CA GLU A 83 -17.00 20.54 -2.74
C GLU A 83 -16.91 19.85 -1.37
N LEU A 84 -16.93 18.51 -1.34
CA LEU A 84 -16.76 17.74 -0.11
C LEU A 84 -15.43 18.05 0.59
N LEU A 85 -14.35 18.16 -0.20
CA LEU A 85 -12.99 18.38 0.30
C LEU A 85 -12.76 19.80 0.81
N GLY A 86 -13.53 20.79 0.35
CA GLY A 86 -13.39 22.20 0.76
C GLY A 86 -13.55 22.45 2.27
N SER A 87 -14.08 21.47 3.02
CA SER A 87 -14.22 21.51 4.48
C SER A 87 -13.03 20.94 5.26
N TYR A 88 -12.05 20.30 4.59
CA TYR A 88 -10.92 19.63 5.22
C TYR A 88 -9.59 20.28 4.90
N ARG A 89 -8.62 20.07 5.80
CA ARG A 89 -7.21 20.39 5.55
C ARG A 89 -6.62 19.37 4.59
N LEU A 90 -6.06 19.84 3.48
CA LEU A 90 -5.27 19.03 2.53
C LEU A 90 -3.79 19.42 2.64
N GLY A 91 -2.89 18.55 2.19
CA GLY A 91 -1.46 18.86 2.22
C GLY A 91 -0.54 17.67 2.00
N PRO A 92 0.79 17.92 2.06
CA PRO A 92 1.81 16.89 1.88
C PRO A 92 1.79 15.86 3.03
N LEU A 93 2.59 14.80 2.88
CA LEU A 93 2.90 13.88 3.98
C LEU A 93 3.27 14.67 5.24
N PHE A 94 2.78 14.20 6.40
CA PHE A 94 2.93 14.82 7.71
C PHE A 94 2.14 16.12 7.93
N THR A 95 1.19 16.45 7.06
CA THR A 95 0.14 17.41 7.43
C THR A 95 -0.60 16.85 8.66
N PRO A 96 -0.59 17.54 9.81
CA PRO A 96 -1.06 16.98 11.07
C PRO A 96 -2.58 16.81 11.07
N PRO A 97 -3.10 15.87 11.87
CA PRO A 97 -4.53 15.85 12.21
C PRO A 97 -5.01 17.20 12.72
N SER A 98 -6.31 17.47 12.60
CA SER A 98 -6.92 18.74 13.02
C SER A 98 -8.27 18.51 13.68
N LEU A 99 -8.79 19.55 14.35
CA LEU A 99 -10.11 19.51 14.95
C LEU A 99 -11.22 19.51 13.89
N GLU A 100 -10.99 20.11 12.73
CA GLU A 100 -11.91 20.14 11.58
C GLU A 100 -11.78 18.88 10.71
N GLY A 101 -10.59 18.28 10.70
CA GLY A 101 -10.25 17.07 9.96
C GLY A 101 -9.25 17.34 8.84
N THR A 102 -8.23 16.48 8.78
CA THR A 102 -7.18 16.52 7.75
C THR A 102 -7.30 15.31 6.84
N VAL A 103 -7.30 15.48 5.52
CA VAL A 103 -7.19 14.37 4.58
C VAL A 103 -5.74 13.88 4.59
N THR A 104 -5.52 12.67 5.09
CA THR A 104 -4.18 12.08 5.25
C THR A 104 -3.94 10.99 4.23
N MET A 105 -2.78 11.06 3.54
CA MET A 105 -2.31 10.06 2.59
C MET A 105 -0.77 9.94 2.66
N PRO A 106 -0.21 8.76 2.97
CA PRO A 106 -0.91 7.57 3.44
C PRO A 106 -1.71 7.88 4.72
N SER A 107 -2.88 7.27 4.84
CA SER A 107 -3.75 7.51 6.00
C SER A 107 -3.21 6.83 7.26
N ALA A 108 -3.92 6.99 8.38
CA ALA A 108 -3.63 6.25 9.62
C ALA A 108 -3.57 4.71 9.46
N THR A 109 -4.10 4.16 8.36
CA THR A 109 -3.98 2.72 8.03
C THR A 109 -2.67 2.33 7.33
N GLY A 110 -1.93 3.33 6.87
CA GLY A 110 -0.62 3.26 6.21
C GLY A 110 -0.63 2.73 4.77
N ALA A 111 0.47 2.90 4.06
CA ALA A 111 0.69 2.39 2.71
C ALA A 111 1.13 0.91 2.70
N ALA A 112 2.19 0.56 3.41
CA ALA A 112 2.60 -0.83 3.58
C ALA A 112 1.66 -1.58 4.53
N GLY A 113 1.28 -2.80 4.18
CA GLY A 113 0.48 -3.69 5.03
C GLY A 113 1.31 -4.42 6.09
N TRP A 114 0.63 -5.22 6.91
CA TRP A 114 1.30 -6.16 7.82
C TRP A 114 1.99 -7.30 7.06
N GLY A 115 1.59 -7.58 5.81
CA GLY A 115 2.17 -8.64 4.98
C GLY A 115 3.63 -8.39 4.58
N GLY A 116 4.12 -7.16 4.66
CA GLY A 116 5.51 -6.85 4.36
C GLY A 116 5.85 -6.90 2.86
N ALA A 117 7.12 -7.16 2.56
CA ALA A 117 7.67 -7.23 1.20
C ALA A 117 8.43 -8.54 0.98
N ALA A 118 8.71 -8.86 -0.28
CA ALA A 118 9.55 -9.98 -0.68
C ALA A 118 10.87 -9.47 -1.26
N PHE A 119 11.98 -10.13 -0.93
CA PHE A 119 13.31 -9.76 -1.42
C PHE A 119 13.92 -10.92 -2.21
N ASP A 120 14.40 -10.64 -3.42
CA ASP A 120 15.16 -11.61 -4.23
C ASP A 120 16.67 -11.34 -4.11
N PRO A 121 17.43 -12.18 -3.39
CA PRO A 121 18.86 -11.99 -3.22
C PRO A 121 19.68 -12.20 -4.49
N ARG A 122 19.10 -12.79 -5.55
CA ARG A 122 19.81 -13.07 -6.81
C ARG A 122 19.87 -11.83 -7.69
N THR A 123 18.82 -11.01 -7.63
CA THR A 123 18.67 -9.77 -8.41
C THR A 123 18.77 -8.50 -7.55
N ASN A 124 18.78 -8.65 -6.23
CA ASN A 124 18.71 -7.56 -5.24
C ASN A 124 17.46 -6.68 -5.37
N VAL A 125 16.35 -7.28 -5.80
CA VAL A 125 15.08 -6.56 -6.00
C VAL A 125 14.15 -6.80 -4.81
N LEU A 126 13.54 -5.72 -4.34
CA LEU A 126 12.52 -5.70 -3.30
C LEU A 126 11.14 -5.45 -3.91
N TYR A 127 10.18 -6.32 -3.61
CA TYR A 127 8.80 -6.25 -4.10
C TYR A 127 7.86 -5.84 -2.97
N ILE A 128 7.25 -4.66 -3.08
CA ILE A 128 6.46 -4.02 -2.03
C ILE A 128 5.03 -3.83 -2.50
N PRO A 129 4.04 -4.50 -1.88
CA PRO A 129 2.64 -4.15 -2.06
C PRO A 129 2.30 -2.89 -1.25
N SER A 130 1.55 -1.99 -1.85
CA SER A 130 1.09 -0.76 -1.22
C SER A 130 -0.37 -0.48 -1.51
N LYS A 131 -0.98 0.32 -0.64
CA LYS A 131 -2.37 0.74 -0.75
C LYS A 131 -2.48 2.26 -0.61
N ASP A 132 -3.30 2.85 -1.47
CA ASP A 132 -3.61 4.27 -1.43
C ASP A 132 -5.07 4.46 -1.02
N ARG A 133 -5.26 4.91 0.22
CA ARG A 133 -6.58 5.22 0.77
C ARG A 133 -6.50 6.45 1.66
N PRO A 134 -6.98 7.61 1.18
CA PRO A 134 -7.10 8.77 2.04
C PRO A 134 -8.18 8.53 3.09
N LEU A 135 -7.94 9.03 4.30
CA LEU A 135 -8.93 9.13 5.35
C LEU A 135 -8.92 10.56 5.89
N VAL A 136 -10.10 11.06 6.27
CA VAL A 136 -10.16 12.23 7.15
C VAL A 136 -9.70 11.77 8.52
N HIS A 137 -8.65 12.40 9.01
CA HIS A 137 -8.10 12.23 10.34
C HIS A 137 -8.45 13.46 11.17
N GLN A 138 -9.44 13.30 12.04
CA GLN A 138 -9.93 14.34 12.93
C GLN A 138 -9.62 13.98 14.38
N LEU A 139 -9.26 14.98 15.17
CA LEU A 139 -9.15 14.85 16.62
C LEU A 139 -10.42 15.38 17.27
N VAL A 140 -10.96 14.62 18.22
CA VAL A 140 -12.18 14.96 18.97
C VAL A 140 -11.97 14.70 20.44
N GLU A 141 -12.65 15.44 21.30
CA GLU A 141 -12.67 15.14 22.74
C GLU A 141 -13.31 13.75 22.95
N PRO A 142 -12.73 12.90 23.81
CA PRO A 142 -13.32 11.60 24.10
C PRO A 142 -14.60 11.75 24.92
N GLU A 143 -15.49 10.76 24.80
CA GLU A 143 -16.63 10.65 25.72
C GLU A 143 -16.13 10.50 27.16
N PRO A 144 -16.79 11.11 28.17
CA PRO A 144 -16.35 11.06 29.55
C PRO A 144 -16.12 9.62 30.04
N GLY A 145 -14.90 9.35 30.54
CA GLY A 145 -14.50 8.05 31.08
C GLY A 145 -14.07 7.00 30.04
N THR A 146 -13.93 7.38 28.76
CA THR A 146 -13.47 6.45 27.70
C THR A 146 -11.99 6.54 27.37
N ALA A 147 -11.33 7.66 27.66
CA ALA A 147 -9.89 7.85 27.50
C ALA A 147 -9.35 8.89 28.49
N ASP A 148 -8.08 8.73 28.86
CA ASP A 148 -7.33 9.71 29.68
C ASP A 148 -6.66 10.81 28.84
N ALA A 149 -6.71 10.70 27.51
CA ALA A 149 -6.14 11.68 26.58
C ALA A 149 -7.11 12.84 26.33
N ASP A 150 -6.59 14.05 26.12
CA ASP A 150 -7.41 15.24 25.77
C ASP A 150 -8.17 15.04 24.44
N TYR A 151 -7.61 14.25 23.52
CA TYR A 151 -8.19 13.95 22.21
C TYR A 151 -8.06 12.48 21.84
N VAL A 152 -9.05 11.98 21.10
CA VAL A 152 -9.02 10.68 20.41
C VAL A 152 -9.22 10.86 18.91
N GLN A 153 -8.77 9.87 18.13
CA GLN A 153 -8.87 9.90 16.68
C GLN A 153 -10.27 9.51 16.21
N ARG A 154 -10.84 10.31 15.31
CA ARG A 154 -12.01 9.97 14.49
C ARG A 154 -11.58 9.86 13.04
N LEU A 155 -11.52 8.62 12.54
CA LEU A 155 -11.15 8.31 11.16
C LEU A 155 -12.41 8.11 10.31
N ARG A 156 -12.47 8.77 9.15
CA ARG A 156 -13.60 8.61 8.21
C ARG A 156 -13.11 8.42 6.78
N GLY A 157 -13.69 7.45 6.08
CA GLY A 157 -13.48 7.28 4.64
C GLY A 157 -14.11 8.43 3.84
N LEU A 158 -13.54 8.73 2.68
CA LEU A 158 -14.07 9.72 1.76
C LEU A 158 -14.57 9.04 0.50
N THR A 159 -15.86 9.23 0.23
CA THR A 159 -16.52 8.77 -0.98
C THR A 159 -17.41 9.88 -1.52
N VAL A 160 -17.54 9.94 -2.83
CA VAL A 160 -18.40 10.85 -3.57
C VAL A 160 -19.36 10.01 -4.40
N SER A 161 -20.67 10.18 -4.23
CA SER A 161 -21.67 9.32 -4.89
C SER A 161 -21.36 7.80 -4.85
N GLY A 162 -20.79 7.29 -3.74
CA GLY A 162 -20.42 5.87 -3.57
C GLY A 162 -19.08 5.45 -4.20
N LEU A 163 -18.37 6.36 -4.87
CA LEU A 163 -17.05 6.15 -5.45
C LEU A 163 -15.93 6.66 -4.52
N PRO A 164 -14.72 6.09 -4.54
CA PRO A 164 -13.58 6.63 -3.80
C PRO A 164 -13.27 8.07 -4.21
N ILE A 165 -12.91 8.94 -3.25
CA ILE A 165 -12.51 10.32 -3.54
C ILE A 165 -11.20 10.44 -4.33
N LEU A 166 -10.39 9.38 -4.30
CA LEU A 166 -9.06 9.30 -4.88
C LEU A 166 -9.16 8.72 -6.30
N LYS A 167 -8.38 9.24 -7.25
CA LYS A 167 -8.20 8.59 -8.56
C LYS A 167 -7.31 7.34 -8.44
N PRO A 168 -7.56 6.27 -9.22
CA PRO A 168 -6.73 5.06 -9.19
C PRO A 168 -5.27 5.36 -9.58
N PRO A 169 -4.32 4.45 -9.28
CA PRO A 169 -4.55 3.14 -8.68
C PRO A 169 -4.80 3.19 -7.17
N TYR A 170 -5.57 2.23 -6.66
CA TYR A 170 -5.91 2.10 -5.24
C TYR A 170 -4.96 1.15 -4.48
N GLY A 171 -4.28 0.28 -5.21
CA GLY A 171 -3.25 -0.59 -4.68
C GLY A 171 -2.31 -1.03 -5.78
N THR A 172 -1.02 -1.14 -5.43
CA THR A 172 0.06 -1.37 -6.39
C THR A 172 1.08 -2.37 -5.84
N LEU A 173 1.83 -2.99 -6.74
CA LEU A 173 3.07 -3.70 -6.45
C LEU A 173 4.23 -2.92 -7.06
N THR A 174 5.24 -2.63 -6.26
CA THR A 174 6.44 -1.89 -6.68
C THR A 174 7.66 -2.81 -6.61
N ALA A 175 8.47 -2.85 -7.67
CA ALA A 175 9.78 -3.47 -7.66
C ALA A 175 10.87 -2.40 -7.54
N ILE A 176 11.78 -2.57 -6.58
CA ILE A 176 12.87 -1.63 -6.30
C ILE A 176 14.21 -2.37 -6.37
N ASP A 177 15.13 -1.91 -7.21
CA ASP A 177 16.51 -2.38 -7.19
C ASP A 177 17.25 -1.74 -6.00
N LEU A 178 17.67 -2.55 -5.03
CA LEU A 178 18.36 -2.06 -3.84
C LEU A 178 19.83 -1.69 -4.09
N ASN A 179 20.39 -1.94 -5.28
CA ASN A 179 21.70 -1.42 -5.63
C ASN A 179 21.66 0.07 -5.98
N SER A 180 20.65 0.46 -6.77
CA SER A 180 20.50 1.83 -7.29
C SER A 180 19.49 2.67 -6.51
N GLY A 181 18.53 2.02 -5.83
CA GLY A 181 17.37 2.65 -5.20
C GLY A 181 16.28 3.05 -6.18
N GLU A 182 16.39 2.65 -7.44
CA GLU A 182 15.41 2.99 -8.49
C GLU A 182 14.22 2.02 -8.47
N HIS A 183 13.05 2.53 -8.81
CA HIS A 183 11.89 1.69 -9.11
C HIS A 183 12.09 1.08 -10.50
N LEU A 184 12.06 -0.24 -10.58
CA LEU A 184 12.12 -0.95 -11.87
C LEU A 184 10.77 -0.88 -12.58
N TRP A 185 9.70 -1.05 -11.81
CA TRP A 185 8.32 -0.91 -12.25
C TRP A 185 7.40 -0.74 -11.04
N GLN A 186 6.23 -0.18 -11.29
CA GLN A 186 5.10 -0.14 -10.37
C GLN A 186 3.82 -0.40 -11.14
N ILE A 187 3.06 -1.42 -10.73
CA ILE A 187 1.84 -1.85 -11.41
C ILE A 187 0.66 -1.83 -10.44
N PRO A 188 -0.56 -1.53 -10.88
CA PRO A 188 -1.74 -1.82 -10.10
C PRO A 188 -2.03 -3.33 -10.08
N LEU A 189 -2.61 -3.82 -8.98
CA LEU A 189 -3.04 -5.21 -8.87
C LEU A 189 -4.50 -5.33 -8.49
N GLY A 190 -5.17 -6.25 -9.17
CA GLY A 190 -6.59 -6.47 -9.01
C GLY A 190 -7.44 -5.38 -9.63
N ASP A 191 -8.74 -5.51 -9.42
CA ASP A 191 -9.74 -4.68 -10.05
C ASP A 191 -11.00 -4.54 -9.19
N GLN A 192 -11.86 -3.58 -9.52
CA GLN A 192 -13.04 -3.25 -8.73
C GLN A 192 -14.31 -3.22 -9.60
N PRO A 193 -14.99 -4.38 -9.77
CA PRO A 193 -16.22 -4.45 -10.55
C PRO A 193 -17.32 -3.50 -10.07
N GLY A 194 -17.38 -3.21 -8.76
CA GLY A 194 -18.34 -2.26 -8.19
C GLY A 194 -18.12 -0.81 -8.67
N ILE A 195 -16.87 -0.40 -8.87
CA ILE A 195 -16.53 0.90 -9.46
C ILE A 195 -16.80 0.86 -10.97
N ARG A 196 -16.32 -0.18 -11.67
CA ARG A 196 -16.51 -0.28 -13.13
C ARG A 196 -17.96 -0.25 -13.57
N ASN A 197 -18.84 -0.89 -12.81
CA ASN A 197 -20.28 -0.98 -13.11
C ASN A 197 -21.09 0.14 -12.46
N HIS A 198 -20.45 1.17 -11.91
CA HIS A 198 -21.14 2.27 -11.27
C HIS A 198 -21.98 3.06 -12.30
N PRO A 199 -23.27 3.35 -12.04
CA PRO A 199 -24.15 4.00 -13.02
C PRO A 199 -23.62 5.33 -13.56
N MET A 200 -22.94 6.12 -12.72
CA MET A 200 -22.35 7.41 -13.13
C MET A 200 -21.11 7.27 -14.03
N LEU A 201 -20.55 6.07 -14.15
CA LEU A 201 -19.39 5.78 -14.99
C LEU A 201 -19.78 5.04 -16.27
N ALA A 202 -21.08 4.96 -16.58
CA ALA A 202 -21.56 4.33 -17.80
C ALA A 202 -20.99 5.04 -19.04
N GLY A 203 -20.22 4.30 -19.85
CA GLY A 203 -19.56 4.83 -21.05
C GLY A 203 -18.26 5.59 -20.78
N VAL A 204 -17.79 5.65 -19.53
CA VAL A 204 -16.47 6.19 -19.18
C VAL A 204 -15.42 5.10 -19.34
N GLU A 205 -14.34 5.41 -20.06
CA GLU A 205 -13.19 4.53 -20.14
C GLU A 205 -12.36 4.67 -18.85
N LEU A 206 -12.28 3.57 -18.08
CA LEU A 206 -11.58 3.56 -16.80
C LEU A 206 -10.20 2.92 -16.93
N PRO A 207 -9.16 3.48 -16.28
CA PRO A 207 -7.84 2.87 -16.25
C PRO A 207 -7.85 1.55 -15.44
N GLN A 208 -6.67 0.94 -15.30
CA GLN A 208 -6.50 -0.10 -14.29
C GLN A 208 -6.70 0.50 -12.90
N LEU A 209 -7.67 -0.04 -12.16
CA LEU A 209 -8.09 0.53 -10.88
C LEU A 209 -7.15 0.10 -9.75
N GLY A 210 -6.69 -1.14 -9.80
CA GLY A 210 -6.12 -1.79 -8.62
C GLY A 210 -7.17 -2.00 -7.52
N ARG A 211 -6.81 -2.81 -6.55
CA ARG A 211 -7.56 -2.99 -5.30
C ARG A 211 -6.59 -2.96 -4.13
N MET A 212 -7.05 -2.58 -2.96
CA MET A 212 -6.19 -2.56 -1.79
C MET A 212 -6.01 -4.00 -1.27
N GLY A 213 -4.79 -4.51 -1.27
CA GLY A 213 -4.39 -5.76 -0.62
C GLY A 213 -3.60 -5.52 0.67
N ASN A 214 -3.62 -6.48 1.59
CA ASN A 214 -2.75 -6.45 2.79
C ASN A 214 -1.79 -7.65 2.88
N ALA A 215 -1.97 -8.68 2.05
CA ALA A 215 -1.08 -9.83 2.03
C ALA A 215 0.25 -9.46 1.36
N GLY A 216 1.33 -9.98 1.93
CA GLY A 216 2.68 -9.82 1.42
C GLY A 216 2.95 -10.75 0.24
N PRO A 217 3.99 -10.46 -0.56
CA PRO A 217 4.38 -11.32 -1.66
C PRO A 217 5.30 -12.46 -1.22
N LEU A 218 5.40 -13.46 -2.09
CA LEU A 218 6.42 -14.52 -2.08
C LEU A 218 7.17 -14.47 -3.41
N ILE A 219 8.49 -14.36 -3.40
CA ILE A 219 9.33 -14.47 -4.60
C ILE A 219 10.00 -15.85 -4.66
N THR A 220 10.00 -16.48 -5.84
CA THR A 220 10.64 -17.77 -6.06
C THR A 220 11.86 -17.67 -6.99
N ALA A 221 12.70 -18.70 -6.97
CA ALA A 221 13.83 -18.83 -7.88
C ALA A 221 13.40 -18.92 -9.37
N GLY A 222 12.13 -19.22 -9.65
CA GLY A 222 11.58 -19.19 -11.01
C GLY A 222 11.34 -17.77 -11.55
N GLY A 223 11.58 -16.72 -10.76
CA GLY A 223 11.33 -15.34 -11.19
C GLY A 223 9.85 -14.94 -11.12
N LEU A 224 9.09 -15.56 -10.21
CA LEU A 224 7.66 -15.28 -10.01
C LEU A 224 7.40 -14.73 -8.61
N VAL A 225 6.64 -13.64 -8.56
CA VAL A 225 6.10 -13.04 -7.33
C VAL A 225 4.65 -13.49 -7.17
N PHE A 226 4.38 -14.27 -6.13
CA PHE A 226 3.03 -14.72 -5.76
C PHE A 226 2.42 -13.81 -4.70
N LEU A 227 1.17 -13.40 -4.87
CA LEU A 227 0.45 -12.57 -3.90
C LEU A 227 -1.07 -12.62 -4.07
N SER A 228 -1.81 -12.23 -3.03
CA SER A 228 -3.28 -12.25 -3.01
C SER A 228 -3.85 -11.05 -2.25
N GLY A 229 -5.16 -11.07 -1.99
CA GLY A 229 -5.84 -10.09 -1.15
C GLY A 229 -6.35 -8.87 -1.91
N TYR A 230 -6.20 -8.87 -3.23
CA TYR A 230 -6.72 -7.86 -4.14
C TYR A 230 -8.11 -8.28 -4.61
N ASN A 231 -8.23 -9.46 -5.21
CA ASN A 231 -9.50 -10.11 -5.55
C ASN A 231 -9.43 -11.57 -5.05
N PRO A 232 -10.46 -12.44 -5.21
CA PRO A 232 -10.40 -13.83 -4.76
C PRO A 232 -9.50 -14.70 -5.65
N GLN A 233 -8.29 -14.21 -5.95
CA GLN A 233 -7.28 -14.83 -6.77
C GLN A 233 -5.93 -14.83 -6.04
N LEU A 234 -5.14 -15.86 -6.33
CA LEU A 234 -3.69 -15.85 -6.18
C LEU A 234 -3.09 -15.43 -7.52
N TYR A 235 -2.32 -14.35 -7.53
CA TYR A 235 -1.62 -13.85 -8.70
C TYR A 235 -0.21 -14.44 -8.76
N ALA A 236 0.27 -14.77 -9.96
CA ALA A 236 1.69 -14.95 -10.24
C ALA A 236 2.16 -13.86 -11.21
N VAL A 237 3.05 -13.01 -10.72
CA VAL A 237 3.58 -11.85 -11.44
C VAL A 237 5.03 -12.12 -11.84
N HIS A 238 5.36 -11.86 -13.11
CA HIS A 238 6.72 -11.96 -13.60
C HIS A 238 7.61 -10.89 -12.95
N SER A 239 8.66 -11.33 -12.27
CA SER A 239 9.48 -10.48 -11.38
C SER A 239 10.19 -9.32 -12.11
N GLU A 240 10.59 -9.49 -13.36
CA GLU A 240 11.31 -8.46 -14.11
C GLU A 240 10.39 -7.43 -14.76
N THR A 241 9.16 -7.83 -15.14
CA THR A 241 8.27 -7.01 -15.98
C THR A 241 7.05 -6.49 -15.24
N GLY A 242 6.69 -7.10 -14.11
CA GLY A 242 5.42 -6.82 -13.43
C GLY A 242 4.20 -7.40 -14.17
N GLU A 243 4.36 -8.22 -15.20
CA GLU A 243 3.21 -8.80 -15.90
C GLU A 243 2.58 -9.92 -15.07
N THR A 244 1.26 -9.87 -14.84
CA THR A 244 0.52 -11.01 -14.31
C THR A 244 0.43 -12.09 -15.38
N ILE A 245 1.12 -13.21 -15.17
CA ILE A 245 1.17 -14.32 -16.14
C ILE A 245 0.19 -15.45 -15.80
N TRP A 246 -0.31 -15.47 -14.56
CA TRP A 246 -1.28 -16.48 -14.12
C TRP A 246 -2.10 -15.99 -12.93
N GLU A 247 -3.35 -16.45 -12.87
CA GLU A 247 -4.28 -16.22 -11.75
C GLU A 247 -4.94 -17.54 -11.36
N GLY A 248 -4.89 -17.88 -10.07
CA GLY A 248 -5.56 -19.04 -9.50
C GLY A 248 -6.78 -18.62 -8.68
N ASP A 249 -7.94 -19.19 -9.00
CA ASP A 249 -9.16 -18.97 -8.22
C ASP A 249 -9.00 -19.52 -6.79
N LEU A 250 -9.29 -18.68 -5.80
CA LEU A 250 -9.34 -19.06 -4.39
C LEU A 250 -10.71 -19.61 -4.00
N LEU A 251 -11.46 -20.14 -4.97
CA LEU A 251 -12.79 -20.72 -4.83
C LEU A 251 -13.78 -19.70 -4.23
N GLY A 252 -13.65 -18.44 -4.67
CA GLY A 252 -14.44 -17.33 -4.15
C GLY A 252 -14.03 -16.82 -2.74
N ASN A 253 -12.99 -17.38 -2.11
CA ASN A 253 -12.49 -16.89 -0.83
C ASN A 253 -11.49 -15.75 -1.00
N GLU A 254 -11.27 -14.95 0.05
CA GLU A 254 -10.22 -13.95 0.08
C GLU A 254 -8.93 -14.51 0.67
N GLY A 255 -7.80 -14.30 -0.02
CA GLY A 255 -6.49 -14.63 0.50
C GLY A 255 -6.07 -13.61 1.57
N THR A 256 -5.90 -14.08 2.80
CA THR A 256 -5.67 -13.23 4.00
C THR A 256 -4.36 -13.52 4.72
N ALA A 257 -3.49 -14.34 4.12
CA ALA A 257 -2.14 -14.64 4.59
C ALA A 257 -1.12 -14.40 3.47
N ASN A 258 0.16 -14.29 3.83
CA ASN A 258 1.22 -14.36 2.84
C ASN A 258 1.27 -15.78 2.26
N PRO A 259 1.44 -15.94 0.93
CA PRO A 259 1.68 -17.25 0.35
C PRO A 259 3.01 -17.82 0.83
N MET A 260 3.09 -19.14 0.91
CA MET A 260 4.29 -19.90 1.20
C MET A 260 4.51 -20.97 0.13
N THR A 261 5.72 -21.51 0.05
CA THR A 261 6.02 -22.63 -0.84
C THR A 261 6.79 -23.72 -0.13
N TYR A 262 6.58 -24.97 -0.55
CA TYR A 262 7.37 -26.13 -0.14
C TYR A 262 7.38 -27.16 -1.27
N GLU A 263 8.30 -28.12 -1.16
CA GLU A 263 8.41 -29.28 -2.04
C GLU A 263 8.13 -30.55 -1.23
N THR A 264 7.36 -31.47 -1.80
CA THR A 264 7.13 -32.79 -1.23
C THR A 264 8.29 -33.74 -1.52
N SER A 265 8.33 -34.89 -0.83
CA SER A 265 9.42 -35.87 -0.99
C SER A 265 9.52 -36.50 -2.39
N ASP A 266 8.45 -36.44 -3.18
CA ASP A 266 8.40 -36.88 -4.58
C ASP A 266 8.75 -35.76 -5.58
N GLY A 267 9.19 -34.59 -5.10
CA GLY A 267 9.71 -33.50 -5.91
C GLY A 267 8.64 -32.51 -6.42
N GLN A 268 7.39 -32.64 -5.97
CA GLN A 268 6.31 -31.74 -6.39
C GLN A 268 6.33 -30.45 -5.53
N GLN A 269 6.55 -29.30 -6.17
CA GLN A 269 6.47 -28.00 -5.50
C GLN A 269 5.02 -27.50 -5.42
N PHE A 270 4.67 -26.88 -4.29
CA PHE A 270 3.37 -26.25 -4.05
C PHE A 270 3.52 -24.79 -3.65
N ILE A 271 2.56 -23.96 -4.05
CA ILE A 271 2.26 -22.67 -3.43
C ILE A 271 1.03 -22.85 -2.54
N VAL A 272 1.09 -22.43 -1.28
CA VAL A 272 0.00 -22.54 -0.32
C VAL A 272 -0.35 -21.20 0.26
N ILE A 273 -1.65 -20.95 0.43
CA ILE A 273 -2.15 -19.70 0.98
C ILE A 273 -3.32 -19.91 1.94
N GLY A 274 -3.32 -19.14 3.03
CA GLY A 274 -4.44 -19.04 3.96
C GLY A 274 -5.56 -18.18 3.38
N VAL A 275 -6.78 -18.72 3.41
CA VAL A 275 -7.96 -18.04 2.90
C VAL A 275 -9.06 -17.96 3.97
N THR A 276 -9.88 -16.92 3.84
CA THR A 276 -11.10 -16.74 4.63
C THR A 276 -12.25 -16.34 3.71
N GLY A 277 -13.37 -17.06 3.78
CA GLY A 277 -14.59 -16.75 3.04
C GLY A 277 -15.66 -16.07 3.89
N SER A 278 -16.65 -15.46 3.22
CA SER A 278 -17.85 -14.86 3.84
C SER A 278 -18.71 -15.89 4.60
N ASN A 279 -18.58 -17.19 4.29
CA ASN A 279 -19.34 -18.27 4.92
C ASN A 279 -18.57 -19.01 6.04
N SER A 280 -17.50 -18.42 6.59
CA SER A 280 -16.67 -19.01 7.66
C SER A 280 -15.76 -20.17 7.25
N ASP A 281 -15.61 -20.45 5.94
CA ASP A 281 -14.60 -21.37 5.44
C ASP A 281 -13.21 -20.72 5.62
N ARG A 282 -12.51 -21.17 6.66
CA ARG A 282 -11.12 -20.85 6.94
C ARG A 282 -10.30 -22.07 6.54
N GLY A 283 -9.30 -21.88 5.69
CA GLY A 283 -8.53 -23.01 5.18
C GLY A 283 -7.25 -22.62 4.50
N LEU A 284 -6.56 -23.64 4.00
CA LEU A 284 -5.41 -23.52 3.13
C LEU A 284 -5.83 -23.98 1.74
N ILE A 285 -5.49 -23.18 0.73
CA ILE A 285 -5.56 -23.60 -0.68
C ILE A 285 -4.14 -23.83 -1.17
N ALA A 286 -3.92 -24.95 -1.86
CA ALA A 286 -2.62 -25.34 -2.40
C ALA A 286 -2.69 -25.48 -3.92
N PHE A 287 -1.70 -24.92 -4.61
CA PHE A 287 -1.53 -24.99 -6.06
C PHE A 287 -0.22 -25.75 -6.35
N ALA A 288 -0.31 -26.86 -7.06
CA ALA A 288 0.88 -27.59 -7.53
C ALA A 288 1.52 -26.84 -8.70
N LEU A 289 2.82 -26.61 -8.66
CA LEU A 289 3.56 -26.04 -9.78
C LEU A 289 3.92 -27.13 -10.81
N PRO A 290 4.03 -26.84 -12.11
CA PRO A 290 4.48 -27.83 -13.08
C PRO A 290 5.87 -28.38 -12.69
N ASN A 291 6.05 -29.70 -12.74
CA ASN A 291 7.37 -30.30 -12.59
C ASN A 291 8.25 -29.89 -13.79
N SER A 292 9.44 -29.39 -13.50
CA SER A 292 10.47 -29.06 -14.49
C SER A 292 11.16 -30.31 -15.04
#